data_AF-A0A7Y6IKF5-F1
#
_entry.id   AF-A0A7Y6IKF5-F1
#
_cell.length_a   1.000
_cell.length_b   1.000
_cell.length_c   1.000
_cell.angle_alpha   90.00
_cell.angle_beta   90.00
_cell.angle_gamma   90.00
#
_symmetry.space_group_name_H-M   'P 1'
#
loop_
_entity.id
_entity.type
_entity.pdbx_description
1 polymer ?
#
loop_
_entity_poly.entity_id
_entity_poly.type
_entity_poly.pdbx_seq_one_letter_code
_entity_poly.pdbx_strand_id
1 'polypeptide(L)' 'MNVDAVSAVFREVLEISEINADSDFFVMGGDSLLATRVLSAVARASGVELEFDDLLDAPTPGALSKKIAGAA' A
#
# COMPACT_ATOMS: atom_id res chain seq x y z
N MET A 1 8.37 2.46 6.76
CA MET A 1 7.97 1.06 6.43
C MET A 1 8.62 0.67 5.11
N ASN A 2 9.23 -0.52 5.01
CA ASN A 2 9.93 -0.96 3.79
C ASN A 2 8.97 -1.61 2.77
N VAL A 3 9.45 -1.83 1.54
CA VAL A 3 8.62 -2.36 0.44
C VAL A 3 8.07 -3.76 0.69
N ASP A 4 8.83 -4.63 1.37
CA ASP A 4 8.40 -6.00 1.67
C ASP A 4 7.21 -6.02 2.62
N ALA A 5 7.22 -5.14 3.62
CA ALA A 5 6.12 -4.99 4.56
C ALA A 5 4.86 -4.43 3.87
N VAL A 6 5.01 -3.45 2.96
CA VAL A 6 3.86 -2.92 2.20
C VAL A 6 3.30 -3.99 1.26
N SER A 7 4.17 -4.75 0.60
CA SER A 7 3.77 -5.87 -0.26
C SER A 7 3.00 -6.92 0.53
N ALA A 8 3.41 -7.23 1.77
CA ALA A 8 2.69 -8.17 2.62
C ALA A 8 1.26 -7.69 2.94
N VAL A 9 1.08 -6.41 3.25
CA VAL A 9 -0.27 -5.84 3.46
C VAL A 9 -1.12 -5.95 2.20
N PHE A 10 -0.55 -5.67 1.03
CA PHE A 10 -1.27 -5.81 -0.23
C PHE A 10 -1.69 -7.28 -0.46
N ARG A 11 -0.81 -8.25 -0.18
CA ARG A 11 -1.12 -9.69 -0.37
C ARG A 11 -2.28 -10.12 0.52
N GLU A 12 -2.28 -9.66 1.76
CA GLU A 12 -3.34 -9.96 2.72
C GLU A 12 -4.68 -9.34 2.31
N VAL A 13 -4.67 -8.08 1.86
CA VAL A 13 -5.91 -7.35 1.53
C VAL A 13 -6.48 -7.75 0.17
N LEU A 14 -5.63 -7.95 -0.84
CA LEU A 14 -6.04 -8.33 -2.19
C LEU A 14 -6.26 -9.84 -2.34
N GLU A 15 -5.87 -10.65 -1.34
CA GLU A 15 -5.88 -12.12 -1.38
C GLU A 15 -5.06 -12.70 -2.55
N ILE A 16 -3.96 -12.01 -2.91
CA ILE A 16 -3.06 -12.40 -4.01
C ILE A 16 -1.70 -12.78 -3.43
N SER A 17 -1.22 -13.99 -3.74
CA SER A 17 0.03 -14.51 -3.19
C SER A 17 1.28 -13.85 -3.79
N GLU A 18 1.24 -13.49 -5.08
CA GLU A 18 2.37 -12.91 -5.81
C GLU A 18 2.17 -11.41 -6.02
N ILE A 19 2.75 -10.62 -5.11
CA ILE A 19 2.83 -9.16 -5.22
C ILE A 19 4.30 -8.77 -5.15
N ASN A 20 4.71 -7.96 -6.11
CA ASN A 20 6.05 -7.39 -6.22
C ASN A 20 6.00 -5.87 -5.95
N ALA A 21 7.17 -5.24 -5.90
CA ALA A 21 7.31 -3.82 -5.58
C ALA A 21 6.55 -2.89 -6.55
N ASP A 22 6.33 -3.33 -7.78
CA ASP A 22 5.72 -2.55 -8.87
C ASP A 22 4.30 -3.02 -9.20
N SER A 23 3.72 -3.90 -8.38
CA SER A 23 2.36 -4.40 -8.54
C SER A 23 1.38 -3.28 -8.22
N ASP A 24 0.74 -2.75 -9.26
CA ASP A 24 -0.24 -1.68 -9.13
C ASP A 24 -1.52 -2.20 -8.46
N PHE A 25 -1.89 -1.56 -7.36
CA PHE A 25 -3.03 -1.93 -6.52
C PHE A 25 -4.34 -2.02 -7.31
N PHE A 26 -4.59 -1.05 -8.19
CA PHE A 26 -5.85 -0.96 -8.93
C PHE A 26 -5.87 -1.92 -10.12
N VAL A 27 -4.72 -2.14 -10.78
CA VAL A 27 -4.60 -3.17 -11.84
C VAL A 27 -4.80 -4.57 -11.27
N MET A 28 -4.40 -4.80 -10.01
CA MET A 28 -4.57 -6.08 -9.31
C MET A 28 -5.99 -6.31 -8.78
N GLY A 29 -6.95 -5.43 -9.09
CA GLY A 29 -8.35 -5.56 -8.69
C GLY A 29 -8.70 -4.86 -7.37
N GLY A 30 -7.81 -4.01 -6.85
CA GLY A 30 -8.09 -3.17 -5.69
C GLY A 30 -9.19 -2.15 -5.96
N ASP A 31 -10.04 -1.92 -4.96
CA ASP A 31 -11.11 -0.92 -4.97
C ASP A 31 -10.98 0.05 -3.78
N SER A 32 -11.94 0.95 -3.60
CA SER A 32 -11.93 1.94 -2.52
C SER A 32 -12.04 1.32 -1.12
N LEU A 33 -12.74 0.20 -0.98
CA LEU A 33 -12.87 -0.50 0.31
C LEU A 33 -11.55 -1.17 0.67
N LEU A 34 -10.93 -1.88 -0.28
CA LEU A 34 -9.63 -2.51 -0.11
C LEU A 34 -8.54 -1.47 0.11
N ALA A 35 -8.59 -0.34 -0.61
CA ALA A 35 -7.67 0.78 -0.40
C ALA A 35 -7.74 1.31 1.03
N THR A 36 -8.94 1.51 1.57
CA THR A 36 -9.14 1.94 2.96
C THR A 36 -8.51 0.96 3.95
N ARG A 37 -8.63 -0.34 3.69
CA ARG A 37 -8.02 -1.40 4.52
C ARG A 37 -6.49 -1.36 4.46
N VAL A 38 -5.92 -1.27 3.26
CA VAL A 38 -4.47 -1.12 3.07
C VAL A 38 -3.95 0.11 3.80
N LEU A 39 -4.53 1.28 3.54
CA LEU A 39 -4.10 2.54 4.13
C LEU A 39 -4.17 2.51 5.66
N SER A 40 -5.25 1.96 6.22
CA SER A 40 -5.39 1.78 7.67
C SER A 40 -4.31 0.87 8.25
N ALA A 41 -4.00 -0.25 7.58
CA ALA A 41 -2.98 -1.20 8.05
C ALA A 41 -1.58 -0.60 7.97
N VAL A 42 -1.26 0.06 6.86
CA VAL A 42 0.02 0.74 6.65
C VAL A 42 0.20 1.89 7.64
N ALA A 43 -0.83 2.72 7.86
CA ALA A 43 -0.78 3.83 8.82
C ALA A 43 -0.51 3.33 10.24
N ARG A 44 -1.20 2.25 10.66
CA ARG A 44 -0.96 1.63 11.97
C ARG A 44 0.46 1.07 12.11
N ALA A 45 1.01 0.48 11.06
CA ALA A 45 2.35 -0.13 11.08
C ALA A 45 3.48 0.91 10.97
N SER A 46 3.23 2.03 10.30
CA SER A 46 4.25 3.05 10.02
C SER A 46 4.17 4.28 10.92
N GLY A 47 3.03 4.56 11.54
CA GLY A 47 2.77 5.79 12.29
C GLY A 47 2.54 7.02 11.40
N VAL A 48 2.49 6.83 10.07
CA VAL A 48 2.25 7.90 9.10
C VAL A 48 0.77 7.93 8.74
N GLU A 49 0.14 9.12 8.80
CA GLU A 49 -1.20 9.30 8.28
C GLU A 49 -1.17 9.27 6.74
N LEU A 50 -2.04 8.45 6.16
CA LEU A 50 -2.16 8.29 4.71
C LEU A 50 -3.62 8.43 4.31
N GLU A 51 -3.84 9.16 3.22
CA GLU A 51 -5.15 9.39 2.61
C GLU A 51 -5.31 8.56 1.32
N PHE A 52 -6.54 8.52 0.80
CA PHE A 52 -6.82 7.79 -0.44
C PHE A 52 -6.01 8.33 -1.64
N ASP A 53 -5.84 9.65 -1.71
CA ASP A 53 -5.04 10.31 -2.74
C ASP A 53 -3.58 9.86 -2.69
N ASP A 54 -3.05 9.47 -1.52
CA ASP A 54 -1.70 8.94 -1.42
C ASP A 54 -1.53 7.60 -2.14
N LEU A 55 -2.57 6.76 -2.10
CA LEU A 55 -2.57 5.50 -2.84
C LEU A 55 -2.79 5.72 -4.34
N LEU A 56 -3.56 6.73 -4.73
CA LEU A 56 -3.71 7.10 -6.13
C LEU A 56 -2.38 7.60 -6.73
N ASP A 57 -1.63 8.41 -5.99
CA ASP A 57 -0.31 8.92 -6.40
C ASP A 57 0.78 7.83 -6.41
N ALA A 58 0.68 6.88 -5.48
CA ALA A 58 1.67 5.84 -5.24
C ALA A 58 1.03 4.45 -5.19
N PRO A 59 0.49 3.94 -6.31
CA PRO A 59 -0.37 2.75 -6.32
C PRO A 59 0.40 1.43 -6.21
N THR A 60 1.72 1.45 -6.05
CA THR A 60 2.55 0.24 -5.92
C THR A 60 3.20 0.18 -4.54
N PRO A 61 3.51 -1.04 -4.02
CA PRO A 61 4.20 -1.17 -2.74
C PRO A 61 5.52 -0.39 -2.67
N GLY A 62 6.27 -0.35 -3.76
CA GLY A 62 7.53 0.38 -3.87
C GLY A 62 7.34 1.89 -3.85
N ALA A 63 6.34 2.41 -4.55
CA ALA A 63 6.01 3.84 -4.53
C ALA A 63 5.49 4.25 -3.15
N LEU A 64 4.57 3.49 -2.57
CA LEU A 64 3.99 3.79 -1.27
C LEU A 64 5.04 3.72 -0.14
N SER A 65 5.94 2.74 -0.19
CA SER A 65 7.07 2.66 0.76
C SER A 65 7.98 3.89 0.69
N LYS A 66 8.29 4.39 -0.53
CA LYS A 66 9.07 5.63 -0.70
C LYS A 66 8.32 6.84 -0.15
N LYS A 67 7.00 6.93 -0.37
CA LYS A 67 6.16 8.01 0.15
C LYS A 67 6.17 8.05 1.68
N ILE A 68 5.99 6.89 2.33
CA ILE A 68 6.08 6.76 3.79
C ILE A 68 7.47 7.16 4.31
N ALA A 69 8.54 6.77 3.61
CA ALA A 69 9.90 7.12 4.01
C ALA A 69 10.22 8.62 3.85
N GLY A 70 9.56 9.31 2.91
CA GLY A 70 9.72 10.75 2.71
C GLY A 70 8.84 11.63 3.60
N ALA A 71 7.84 11.05 4.28
CA ALA A 71 6.95 11.75 5.20
C ALA A 71 7.45 11.76 6.66
N ALA A 72 8.55 11.07 6.94
CA ALA A 72 9.17 10.94 8.28
C ALA A 72 10.17 12.06 8.61
#